data_AF-F8QJJ2-F1
#
_entry.id   AF-F8QJJ2-F1
#
_cell.length_a   1.000
_cell.length_b   1.000
_cell.length_c   1.000
_cell.angle_alpha   90.00
_cell.angle_beta   90.00
_cell.angle_gamma   90.00
#
_symmetry.space_group_name_H-M   'P 1'
#
loop_
_entity.id
_entity.type
_entity.pdbx_description
1 polymer ?
#
loop_
_entity_poly.entity_id
_entity_poly.type
_entity_poly.pdbx_seq_one_letter_code
_entity_poly.pdbx_strand_id
1 'polypeptide(L)' 'PLSAPERDEVSSFIDEQLRKGYIRPSKSPITSPVFFIPKKDGKKCMIMDYRYV' A
#
# COMPACT_ATOMS: atom_id res chain seq x y z
N PRO A 1 -3.92 -4.00 12.35
CA PRO A 1 -3.88 -2.58 11.94
C PRO A 1 -2.42 -2.19 11.68
N LEU A 2 -2.12 -1.34 10.69
CA LEU A 2 -0.75 -0.95 10.37
C LEU A 2 -0.09 -0.24 11.55
N SER A 3 1.18 -0.59 11.82
CA SER A 3 2.03 0.12 12.79
C SER A 3 2.36 1.53 12.29
N ALA A 4 2.84 2.43 13.17
CA ALA A 4 3.19 3.79 12.76
C ALA A 4 4.24 3.82 11.61
N PRO A 5 5.35 3.07 11.67
CA PRO A 5 6.32 3.05 10.57
C PRO A 5 5.73 2.54 9.24
N GLU A 6 4.81 1.58 9.30
CA GLU A 6 4.16 1.04 8.11
C GLU A 6 3.19 2.04 7.46
N ARG A 7 2.59 2.93 8.25
CA ARG A 7 1.74 4.00 7.70
C ARG A 7 2.59 5.04 6.96
N ASP A 8 3.76 5.38 7.50
CA ASP A 8 4.69 6.30 6.86
C ASP A 8 5.22 5.73 5.53
N GLU A 9 5.52 4.43 5.52
CA GLU A 9 5.95 3.70 4.32
C GLU A 9 4.84 3.66 3.25
N VAL A 10 3.58 3.40 3.65
CA VAL A 10 2.42 3.47 2.75
C VAL A 10 2.22 4.88 2.20
N SER A 11 2.32 5.92 3.03
CA SER A 11 2.17 7.31 2.58
C SER A 11 3.23 7.68 1.55
N SER A 12 4.49 7.32 1.83
CA SER A 12 5.62 7.56 0.93
C SER A 12 5.44 6.84 -0.41
N PHE A 13 4.97 5.59 -0.37
CA PHE A 13 4.65 4.82 -1.58
C PHE A 13 3.55 5.51 -2.40
N ILE A 14 2.45 5.93 -1.76
CA ILE A 14 1.33 6.61 -2.41
C ILE A 14 1.82 7.88 -3.11
N ASP A 15 2.60 8.72 -2.44
CA ASP A 15 3.11 9.97 -2.99
C ASP A 15 4.02 9.73 -4.21
N GLU A 16 4.86 8.69 -4.18
CA GLU A 16 5.69 8.30 -5.31
C GLU A 16 4.84 7.82 -6.50
N GLN A 17 3.86 6.94 -6.27
CA GLN A 17 3.02 6.41 -7.34
C GLN A 17 2.09 7.48 -7.94
N LEU A 18 1.60 8.43 -7.14
CA LEU A 18 0.86 9.60 -7.60
C LEU A 18 1.73 10.48 -8.50
N ARG A 19 2.98 10.73 -8.10
CA ARG A 19 3.95 11.52 -8.89
C ARG A 19 4.30 10.86 -10.22
N LYS A 20 4.40 9.53 -10.24
CA LYS A 20 4.59 8.75 -11.48
C LYS A 20 3.33 8.68 -12.34
N GLY A 21 2.17 9.04 -11.80
CA GLY A 21 0.88 8.95 -12.50
C GLY A 21 0.33 7.52 -12.62
N TYR A 22 0.86 6.55 -11.88
CA TYR A 22 0.39 5.16 -11.93
C TYR A 22 -0.93 4.96 -11.19
N ILE A 23 -1.19 5.78 -10.17
CA ILE A 23 -2.46 5.78 -9.41
C ILE A 23 -3.06 7.19 -9.38
N ARG A 24 -4.33 7.28 -9.00
CA ARG A 24 -5.05 8.55 -8.77
C ARG A 24 -6.01 8.42 -7.59
N PRO A 25 -6.37 9.53 -6.91
CA PRO A 25 -7.42 9.51 -5.91
C PRO A 25 -8.73 8.95 -6.47
N SER A 26 -9.42 8.16 -5.66
CA SER A 26 -10.68 7.50 -6.01
C SER A 26 -11.75 7.80 -4.96
N LYS A 27 -13.02 7.82 -5.37
CA LYS A 27 -14.20 7.88 -4.49
C LYS A 27 -15.04 6.60 -4.60
N SER A 28 -14.39 5.47 -4.94
CA SER A 28 -15.03 4.16 -5.05
C SER A 28 -15.64 3.74 -3.71
N PRO A 29 -16.85 3.14 -3.70
CA PRO A 29 -17.40 2.50 -2.51
C PRO A 29 -16.66 1.19 -2.15
N ILE A 30 -15.87 0.66 -3.09
CA ILE A 30 -15.07 -0.56 -2.93
C ILE A 30 -13.63 -0.19 -2.61
N THR A 31 -13.03 -0.89 -1.66
CA THR A 31 -11.64 -0.77 -1.24
C THR A 31 -11.02 -2.14 -1.00
N SER A 32 -9.70 -2.26 -1.17
CA SER A 32 -8.92 -3.46 -0.89
C SER A 32 -7.88 -3.13 0.18
N PRO A 33 -7.69 -3.98 1.20
CA PRO A 33 -6.72 -3.71 2.25
C PRO A 33 -5.29 -3.89 1.73
N VAL A 34 -4.35 -3.20 2.41
CA VAL A 34 -2.92 -3.29 2.15
C VAL A 34 -2.23 -3.80 3.42
N PHE A 35 -1.25 -4.69 3.25
CA PHE A 35 -0.40 -5.16 4.34
C PHE A 35 1.03 -5.44 3.86
N PHE A 36 1.94 -5.64 4.80
CA PHE A 36 3.34 -5.92 4.52
C PHE A 36 3.70 -7.38 4.84
N ILE A 37 4.46 -8.00 3.95
CA ILE A 37 5.07 -9.31 4.18
C ILE A 37 6.59 -9.14 4.31
N PRO A 38 7.23 -9.71 5.35
CA PRO A 38 8.68 -9.71 5.46
C PRO A 38 9.30 -10.60 4.38
N LYS A 39 10.32 -10.09 3.68
CA LYS A 39 11.15 -10.84 2.75
C LYS A 39 12.39 -11.39 3.45
N LYS A 40 13.03 -12.41 2.84
CA LYS A 40 14.25 -13.05 3.34
C LYS A 40 15.42 -12.07 3.50
N ASP A 41 15.46 -11.02 2.69
CA ASP A 41 16.49 -9.97 2.71
C ASP A 41 16.22 -8.89 3.78
N GLY A 42 15.22 -9.09 4.65
CA GLY A 42 14.85 -8.14 5.70
C GLY A 42 14.00 -6.97 5.20
N LYS A 43 13.76 -6.85 3.89
CA LYS A 43 12.85 -5.84 3.34
C LYS A 43 11.40 -6.23 3.58
N LYS A 44 10.50 -5.25 3.51
CA LYS A 44 9.06 -5.49 3.50
C LYS A 44 8.53 -5.40 2.08
N CYS A 45 7.56 -6.25 1.76
CA CYS A 45 6.81 -6.19 0.52
C CYS A 45 5.41 -5.69 0.81
N MET A 46 5.03 -4.54 0.26
CA MET A 46 3.65 -4.09 0.30
C MET A 46 2.80 -4.94 -0.65
N ILE A 47 1.67 -5.46 -0.16
CA ILE A 47 0.73 -6.30 -0.92
C ILE A 47 -0.68 -5.71 -0.77
N MET A 48 -1.41 -5.64 -1.89
CA MET A 48 -2.83 -5.31 -1.88
C MET A 48 -3.64 -6.62 -2.04
N ASP A 49 -4.61 -6.82 -1.15
CA ASP A 49 -5.41 -8.05 -1.12
C ASP A 49 -6.66 -7.91 -1.98
N TYR A 50 -6.62 -8.51 -3.16
CA TYR A 50 -7.74 -8.49 -4.09
C TYR A 50 -8.67 -9.71 -3.98
N ARG A 51 -8.61 -10.50 -2.90
CA ARG A 51 -9.45 -11.71 -2.79
C ARG A 51 -10.94 -11.45 -2.59
N TYR A 52 -11.30 -10.25 -2.13
CA TYR A 52 -12.67 -9.86 -1.79
C TYR A 52 -13.27 -8.81 -2.72
N VAL A 53 -12.56 -8.48 -3.81
CA VAL A 53 -13.06 -7.56 -4.86
C VAL A 53 -13.78 -8.34 -5.95
#